data_AF-A0A842Y171-F1
#
_entry.id   AF-A0A842Y171-F1
#
_cell.length_a   1.000
_cell.length_b   1.000
_cell.length_c   1.000
_cell.angle_alpha   90.00
_cell.angle_beta   90.00
_cell.angle_gamma   90.00
#
_symmetry.space_group_name_H-M   'P 1'
#
loop_
_entity.id
_entity.type
_entity.pdbx_description
1 polymer ?
#
loop_
_entity_poly.entity_id
_entity_poly.type
_entity_poly.pdbx_seq_one_letter_code
_entity_poly.pdbx_strand_id
1 'polypeptide(L)'
;MGEEMHKRIIVTLICTLTLLSVSSGQTSDDINMDKKNPKLESILTQMINSEDPRLFARTHGISLENSNIRVIVEMSGEKATLPDYLIEENRQNNNVQVMVPIDKISILSQEPDVMFIRLPSKPLVDTVNPTPADQTPVPKSGFNSALLMVFSIILILLIKKKGDVILVKK
;
A
#
# COMPACT_ATOMS: atom_id res chain seq x y z
N MET A 1 3.84 45.47 -49.18
CA MET A 1 2.67 44.86 -48.51
C MET A 1 3.07 43.51 -47.92
N GLY A 2 3.93 43.51 -46.89
CA GLY A 2 4.57 42.27 -46.40
C GLY A 2 5.22 42.35 -45.01
N GLU A 3 5.25 43.52 -44.35
CA GLU A 3 5.89 43.66 -43.02
C GLU A 3 4.91 43.82 -41.86
N GLU A 4 3.60 43.91 -42.13
CA GLU A 4 2.55 44.06 -41.10
C GLU A 4 1.92 42.73 -40.66
N MET A 5 2.33 41.60 -41.25
CA MET A 5 1.80 40.27 -40.88
C MET A 5 2.67 39.48 -39.88
N HIS A 6 3.90 39.93 -39.60
CA HIS A 6 4.77 39.23 -38.65
C HIS A 6 4.58 39.68 -37.20
N LYS A 7 4.14 40.93 -36.97
CA LYS A 7 3.92 41.46 -35.61
C LYS A 7 2.70 40.89 -34.91
N ARG A 8 1.69 40.41 -35.66
CA ARG A 8 0.48 39.79 -35.10
C ARG A 8 0.69 38.34 -34.65
N ILE A 9 1.69 37.64 -35.21
CA ILE A 9 1.99 36.25 -34.84
C ILE A 9 2.75 36.19 -33.50
N ILE A 10 3.63 37.16 -33.23
CA ILE A 10 4.43 37.18 -31.99
C ILE A 10 3.57 37.46 -30.75
N VAL A 11 2.54 38.30 -30.86
CA VAL A 11 1.63 38.61 -29.74
C VAL A 11 0.81 37.39 -29.33
N THR A 12 0.56 36.44 -30.25
CA THR A 12 -0.26 35.26 -29.96
C THR A 12 0.56 34.11 -29.34
N LEU A 13 1.90 34.13 -29.44
CA LEU A 13 2.77 33.11 -28.84
C LEU A 13 3.09 33.38 -27.36
N ILE A 14 2.94 34.62 -26.89
CA ILE A 14 3.19 34.99 -25.48
C ILE A 14 1.98 34.64 -24.60
N CYS A 15 0.77 34.49 -25.17
CA CYS A 15 -0.44 34.16 -24.41
C CYS A 15 -0.60 32.68 -24.01
N THR A 16 0.23 31.76 -24.49
CA THR A 16 0.18 30.35 -24.05
C THR A 16 1.26 29.99 -23.02
N LEU A 17 2.18 30.91 -22.70
CA LEU A 17 3.28 30.68 -21.76
C LEU A 17 3.02 31.26 -20.35
N THR A 18 1.76 31.43 -19.96
CA THR A 18 1.36 31.94 -18.64
C THR A 18 0.41 31.01 -17.87
N LEU A 19 0.41 29.71 -18.18
CA LEU A 19 -0.40 28.70 -17.46
C LEU A 19 0.43 27.68 -16.65
N LEU A 20 1.73 27.92 -16.46
CA LEU A 20 2.53 27.20 -15.45
C LEU A 20 2.83 28.11 -14.26
N SER A 21 1.77 28.43 -13.53
CA SER A 21 1.88 28.87 -12.14
C SER A 21 0.97 27.99 -11.29
N VAL A 22 1.20 26.67 -11.36
CA VAL A 22 0.93 25.83 -10.20
C VAL A 22 1.98 26.24 -9.17
N SER A 23 1.63 27.26 -8.40
CA SER A 23 2.17 27.49 -7.08
C SER A 23 1.75 26.29 -6.24
N SER A 24 2.52 25.20 -6.32
CA SER A 24 2.62 24.28 -5.20
C SER A 24 3.25 25.09 -4.08
N GLY A 25 2.40 25.80 -3.34
CA GLY A 25 2.73 26.25 -2.01
C GLY A 25 2.99 24.99 -1.19
N GLN A 26 4.21 24.46 -1.28
CA GLN A 26 4.80 23.68 -0.22
C GLN A 26 4.92 24.65 0.94
N THR A 27 3.83 24.79 1.70
CA THR A 27 3.95 25.14 3.10
C THR A 27 4.80 24.04 3.70
N SER A 28 6.09 24.35 3.85
CA SER A 28 7.01 23.65 4.73
C SER A 28 6.50 23.83 6.16
N ASP A 29 5.37 23.20 6.48
CA ASP A 29 5.00 22.84 7.85
C ASP A 29 5.79 21.58 8.20
N ASP A 30 7.10 21.67 8.05
CA ASP A 30 8.01 20.73 8.65
C ASP A 30 7.94 20.98 10.16
N ILE A 31 7.80 19.91 10.92
CA ILE A 31 7.86 19.86 12.39
C ILE A 31 6.55 20.26 13.15
N ASN A 32 5.41 19.66 12.77
CA ASN A 32 4.42 19.24 13.79
C ASN A 32 3.53 18.07 13.35
N MET A 33 4.08 17.11 12.59
CA MET A 33 3.31 15.96 12.10
C MET A 33 2.76 15.06 13.21
N ASP A 34 3.38 15.07 14.39
CA ASP A 34 2.94 14.29 15.56
C ASP A 34 1.78 14.92 16.34
N LYS A 35 1.47 16.19 16.09
CA LYS A 35 0.56 16.94 16.98
C LYS A 35 -0.84 17.11 16.42
N LYS A 36 -1.07 16.77 15.14
CA LYS A 36 -2.38 16.94 14.50
C LYS A 36 -3.34 15.78 14.80
N ASN A 37 -2.84 14.58 15.12
CA ASN A 37 -3.68 13.42 15.40
C ASN A 37 -3.06 12.54 16.52
N PRO A 38 -2.99 13.02 17.77
CA PRO A 38 -2.33 12.30 18.87
C PRO A 38 -3.01 10.97 19.24
N LYS A 39 -4.25 10.75 18.77
CA LYS A 39 -5.01 9.52 19.02
C LYS A 39 -4.76 8.43 17.98
N LEU A 40 -3.97 8.69 16.94
CA LEU A 40 -3.63 7.71 15.90
C LEU A 40 -2.33 6.97 16.24
N GLU A 41 -2.32 5.68 15.97
CA GLU A 41 -1.08 4.91 15.90
C GLU A 41 -0.13 5.49 14.83
N SER A 42 1.18 5.48 15.11
CA SER A 42 2.19 6.12 14.25
C SER A 42 2.12 5.69 12.79
N ILE A 43 1.86 4.41 12.52
CA ILE A 43 1.75 3.89 11.14
C ILE A 43 0.53 4.45 10.39
N LEU A 44 -0.58 4.69 11.09
CA LEU A 44 -1.76 5.35 10.52
C LEU A 44 -1.48 6.83 10.25
N THR A 45 -0.77 7.51 11.16
CA THR A 45 -0.30 8.89 10.96
C THR A 45 0.62 8.99 9.74
N GLN A 46 1.55 8.05 9.56
CA GLN A 46 2.42 8.01 8.39
C GLN A 46 1.62 7.77 7.10
N MET A 47 0.62 6.88 7.14
CA MET A 47 -0.23 6.58 5.99
C MET A 47 -1.06 7.79 5.53
N ILE A 48 -1.70 8.52 6.44
CA ILE A 48 -2.53 9.67 6.06
C ILE A 48 -1.71 10.86 5.53
N ASN A 49 -0.42 10.91 5.84
CA ASN A 49 0.50 11.97 5.42
C ASN A 49 1.36 11.56 4.21
N SER A 50 1.24 10.32 3.72
CA SER A 50 1.98 9.89 2.53
C SER A 50 1.38 10.49 1.26
N GLU A 51 2.21 10.59 0.22
CA GLU A 51 1.78 11.09 -1.09
C GLU A 51 0.67 10.21 -1.71
N ASP A 52 0.77 8.89 -1.51
CA ASP A 52 -0.25 7.92 -1.87
C ASP A 52 -0.58 7.01 -0.67
N PRO A 53 -1.64 7.32 0.09
CA PRO A 53 -2.08 6.51 1.23
C PRO A 53 -2.47 5.08 0.87
N ARG A 54 -2.98 4.86 -0.35
CA ARG A 54 -3.42 3.53 -0.81
C ARG A 54 -2.22 2.66 -1.12
N LEU A 55 -1.22 3.22 -1.79
CA LEU A 55 0.05 2.53 -2.03
C LEU A 55 0.77 2.24 -0.71
N PHE A 56 0.81 3.21 0.21
CA PHE A 56 1.40 3.03 1.54
C PHE A 56 0.76 1.85 2.28
N ALA A 57 -0.57 1.82 2.35
CA ALA A 57 -1.31 0.73 2.98
C ALA A 57 -0.94 -0.65 2.41
N ARG A 58 -0.89 -0.79 1.08
CA ARG A 58 -0.50 -2.04 0.42
C ARG A 58 0.93 -2.46 0.75
N THR A 59 1.88 -1.53 0.70
CA THR A 59 3.30 -1.80 1.00
C THR A 59 3.51 -2.22 2.45
N HIS A 60 2.71 -1.68 3.36
CA HIS A 60 2.81 -1.96 4.79
C HIS A 60 1.85 -3.06 5.30
N GLY A 61 1.16 -3.76 4.39
CA GLY A 61 0.27 -4.87 4.76
C GLY A 61 -1.00 -4.44 5.51
N ILE A 62 -1.43 -3.18 5.34
CA ILE A 62 -2.67 -2.65 5.89
C ILE A 62 -3.82 -3.07 4.97
N SER A 63 -4.80 -3.78 5.52
CA SER A 63 -5.95 -4.27 4.76
C SER A 63 -6.82 -3.10 4.28
N LEU A 64 -7.11 -3.11 2.98
CA LEU A 64 -7.92 -2.13 2.29
C LEU A 64 -9.07 -2.82 1.55
N GLU A 65 -10.30 -2.46 1.88
CA GLU A 65 -11.49 -2.99 1.25
C GLU A 65 -12.39 -1.82 0.82
N ASN A 66 -12.63 -1.70 -0.49
CA ASN A 66 -13.44 -0.62 -1.08
C ASN A 66 -12.99 0.80 -0.69
N SER A 67 -11.68 1.04 -0.56
CA SER A 67 -11.10 2.31 -0.07
C SER A 67 -11.32 2.60 1.42
N ASN A 68 -11.80 1.62 2.18
CA ASN A 68 -11.88 1.67 3.63
C ASN A 68 -10.75 0.84 4.23
N ILE A 69 -10.22 1.31 5.36
CA ILE A 69 -9.33 0.53 6.20
C ILE A 69 -10.09 -0.03 7.39
N ARG A 70 -9.64 -1.18 7.87
CA ARG A 70 -10.13 -1.76 9.11
C ARG A 70 -9.25 -1.30 10.27
N VAL A 71 -9.86 -0.72 11.29
CA VAL A 71 -9.16 -0.26 12.50
C VAL A 71 -9.89 -0.72 13.76
N ILE A 72 -9.17 -0.72 14.86
CA ILE A 72 -9.72 -0.84 16.21
C ILE A 72 -9.69 0.55 16.83
N VAL A 73 -10.86 1.02 17.24
CA VAL A 73 -11.07 2.29 17.94
C VAL A 73 -11.31 1.97 19.41
N GLU A 74 -10.45 2.48 20.28
CA GLU A 74 -10.65 2.50 21.71
C GLU A 74 -11.51 3.73 22.05
N MET A 75 -12.69 3.47 22.60
CA MET A 75 -13.69 4.47 22.95
C MET A 75 -13.60 4.83 24.44
N SER A 76 -14.05 6.03 24.80
CA SER A 76 -14.15 6.54 26.18
C SER A 76 -15.05 5.68 27.07
N GLY A 77 -16.04 5.01 26.47
CA GLY A 77 -16.92 4.08 27.17
C GLY A 77 -17.71 3.17 26.23
N GLU A 78 -18.30 2.10 26.79
CA GLU A 78 -18.99 1.06 26.03
C GLU A 78 -20.20 1.57 25.23
N LYS A 79 -20.86 2.63 25.72
CA LYS A 79 -22.06 3.25 25.12
C LYS A 79 -21.74 4.46 24.25
N ALA A 80 -20.46 4.71 23.96
CA ALA A 80 -20.07 5.81 23.09
C ALA A 80 -20.61 5.62 21.66
N THR A 81 -21.02 6.74 21.05
CA THR A 81 -21.64 6.76 19.72
C THR A 81 -20.56 6.88 18.66
N LEU A 82 -20.69 6.06 17.61
CA LEU A 82 -19.81 6.17 16.44
C LEU A 82 -20.48 7.03 15.36
N PRO A 83 -19.70 7.81 14.59
CA PRO A 83 -20.23 8.53 13.43
C PRO A 83 -20.87 7.63 12.38
N ASP A 84 -21.92 8.10 11.72
CA ASP A 84 -22.72 7.35 10.73
C ASP A 84 -21.94 6.93 9.47
N TYR A 85 -20.80 7.56 9.19
CA TYR A 85 -19.94 7.21 8.06
C TYR A 85 -19.07 5.97 8.31
N LEU A 86 -19.12 5.41 9.52
CA LEU A 86 -18.40 4.20 9.90
C LEU A 86 -19.28 2.97 9.80
N ILE A 87 -18.66 1.84 9.43
CA ILE A 87 -19.31 0.54 9.48
C ILE A 87 -18.74 -0.22 10.67
N GLU A 88 -19.55 -0.41 11.71
CA GLU A 88 -19.19 -1.23 12.88
C GLU A 88 -19.25 -2.71 12.52
N GLU A 89 -18.13 -3.42 12.72
CA GLU A 89 -18.03 -4.86 12.47
C GLU A 89 -18.15 -5.68 13.75
N ASN A 90 -17.56 -5.20 14.84
CA ASN A 90 -17.53 -5.88 16.13
C ASN A 90 -17.27 -4.88 17.26
N ARG A 91 -17.90 -5.08 18.41
CA ARG A 91 -17.66 -4.30 19.64
C ARG A 91 -17.38 -5.24 20.80
N GLN A 92 -16.27 -5.02 21.46
CA GLN A 92 -15.87 -5.74 22.67
C GLN A 92 -15.43 -4.73 23.73
N ASN A 93 -16.27 -4.55 24.75
CA ASN A 93 -16.11 -3.56 25.80
C ASN A 93 -15.92 -2.15 25.18
N ASN A 94 -14.79 -1.50 25.45
CA ASN A 94 -14.43 -0.19 24.91
C ASN A 94 -13.72 -0.25 23.55
N ASN A 95 -13.45 -1.43 22.99
CA ASN A 95 -12.81 -1.56 21.68
C ASN A 95 -13.85 -1.86 20.61
N VAL A 96 -13.90 -1.01 19.58
CA VAL A 96 -14.80 -1.18 18.44
C VAL A 96 -13.97 -1.37 17.18
N GLN A 97 -14.21 -2.48 16.49
CA GLN A 97 -13.64 -2.73 15.17
C GLN A 97 -14.57 -2.12 14.12
N VAL A 98 -14.03 -1.22 13.30
CA VAL A 98 -14.79 -0.46 12.31
C VAL A 98 -14.05 -0.42 10.98
N MET A 99 -14.82 -0.27 9.90
CA MET A 99 -14.30 0.17 8.61
C MET A 99 -14.41 1.68 8.49
N VAL A 100 -13.30 2.32 8.12
CA VAL A 100 -13.18 3.78 8.01
C VAL A 100 -12.68 4.13 6.62
N PRO A 101 -13.32 5.06 5.89
CA PRO A 101 -12.74 5.64 4.69
C PRO A 101 -11.40 6.31 4.99
N ILE A 102 -10.38 6.12 4.14
CA ILE A 102 -9.02 6.66 4.39
C ILE A 102 -9.05 8.18 4.65
N ASP A 103 -9.88 8.91 3.91
CA ASP A 103 -10.06 10.35 4.01
C ASP A 103 -10.71 10.81 5.34
N LYS A 104 -11.32 9.90 6.09
CA LYS A 104 -12.03 10.18 7.34
C LYS A 104 -11.27 9.77 8.61
N ILE A 105 -10.12 9.10 8.49
CA ILE A 105 -9.31 8.66 9.64
C ILE A 105 -8.88 9.85 10.51
N SER A 106 -8.42 10.94 9.90
CA SER A 106 -7.98 12.12 10.64
C SER A 106 -9.14 12.76 11.41
N ILE A 107 -10.33 12.82 10.81
CA ILE A 107 -11.55 13.35 11.45
C ILE A 107 -11.96 12.45 12.63
N LEU A 108 -11.92 11.13 12.44
CA LEU A 108 -12.21 10.16 13.50
C LEU A 108 -11.32 10.35 14.73
N SER A 109 -10.05 10.73 14.55
CA SER A 109 -9.13 10.98 15.67
C SER A 109 -9.46 12.23 16.49
N GLN A 110 -10.31 13.12 15.96
CA GLN A 110 -10.72 14.35 16.63
C GLN A 110 -12.01 14.16 17.45
N GLU A 111 -12.72 13.06 17.26
CA GLU A 111 -13.95 12.77 18.00
C GLU A 111 -13.69 12.71 19.51
N PRO A 112 -14.55 13.32 20.35
CA PRO A 112 -14.33 13.41 21.78
C PRO A 112 -14.38 12.04 22.46
N ASP A 113 -15.23 11.15 21.96
CA ASP A 113 -15.43 9.81 22.50
C ASP A 113 -14.37 8.80 22.05
N VAL A 114 -13.51 9.17 21.10
CA VAL A 114 -12.39 8.34 20.66
C VAL A 114 -11.19 8.61 21.57
N MET A 115 -10.60 7.56 22.13
CA MET A 115 -9.37 7.63 22.93
C MET A 115 -8.14 7.28 22.09
N PHE A 116 -8.22 6.21 21.30
CA PHE A 116 -7.09 5.74 20.51
C PHE A 116 -7.57 4.95 19.28
N ILE A 117 -6.80 4.99 18.19
CA ILE A 117 -7.08 4.28 16.94
C ILE A 117 -5.83 3.54 16.52
N ARG A 118 -5.96 2.22 16.33
CA ARG A 118 -4.85 1.33 15.94
C ARG A 118 -5.25 0.33 14.87
N LEU A 119 -4.26 -0.24 14.21
CA LEU A 119 -4.48 -1.38 13.31
C LEU A 119 -4.84 -2.65 14.10
N PRO A 120 -5.63 -3.56 13.50
CA PRO A 120 -5.87 -4.87 14.08
C PRO A 120 -4.56 -5.68 14.12
N SER A 121 -4.28 -6.34 15.25
CA SER A 121 -3.04 -7.11 15.45
C SER A 121 -2.90 -8.33 14.55
N LYS A 122 -4.01 -8.78 13.94
CA LYS A 122 -4.00 -9.81 12.91
C LYS A 122 -4.57 -9.19 11.64
N PRO A 123 -3.80 -9.11 10.54
CA PRO A 123 -4.42 -8.92 9.24
C PRO A 123 -5.36 -10.12 9.06
N LEU A 124 -6.65 -9.87 8.83
CA LEU A 124 -7.48 -10.93 8.30
C LEU A 124 -6.86 -11.27 6.96
N VAL A 125 -6.40 -12.51 6.84
CA VAL A 125 -6.05 -13.09 5.55
C VAL A 125 -7.31 -12.91 4.73
N ASP A 126 -7.27 -12.01 3.74
CA ASP A 126 -8.21 -12.06 2.65
C ASP A 126 -8.18 -13.51 2.23
N THR A 127 -9.28 -14.22 2.44
CA THR A 127 -9.42 -15.55 1.89
C THR A 127 -9.47 -15.31 0.39
N VAL A 128 -8.29 -15.20 -0.22
CA VAL A 128 -8.07 -15.52 -1.61
C VAL A 128 -8.65 -16.91 -1.68
N ASN A 129 -9.88 -17.00 -2.17
CA ASN A 129 -10.59 -18.25 -2.36
C ASN A 129 -9.57 -19.20 -3.00
N PRO A 130 -9.04 -20.20 -2.28
CA PRO A 130 -8.25 -21.21 -2.95
C PRO A 130 -9.31 -21.96 -3.75
N THR A 131 -9.38 -21.68 -5.05
CA THR A 131 -9.99 -22.59 -6.00
C THR A 131 -9.60 -24.00 -5.56
N PRO A 132 -10.55 -24.89 -5.23
CA PRO A 132 -10.21 -26.23 -4.78
C PRO A 132 -9.62 -26.98 -5.96
N ALA A 133 -8.29 -27.01 -6.03
CA ALA A 133 -7.53 -27.96 -6.80
C ALA A 133 -6.20 -28.20 -6.07
N ASP A 134 -6.18 -29.34 -5.39
CA ASP A 134 -4.99 -30.13 -5.06
C ASP A 134 -4.18 -29.72 -3.83
N GLN A 135 -4.63 -30.20 -2.67
CA GLN A 135 -3.76 -30.42 -1.51
C GLN A 135 -2.74 -31.50 -1.86
N THR A 136 -1.52 -31.11 -2.23
CA THR A 136 -0.35 -31.96 -1.97
C THR A 136 0.26 -31.55 -0.63
N PRO A 137 0.50 -32.50 0.29
CA PRO A 137 0.96 -32.21 1.64
C PRO A 137 2.39 -31.67 1.59
N VAL A 138 2.62 -30.48 2.14
CA VAL A 138 3.97 -29.96 2.37
C VAL A 138 4.55 -30.64 3.62
N PRO A 139 5.64 -31.41 3.52
CA PRO A 139 6.30 -31.96 4.70
C PRO A 139 7.06 -30.86 5.44
N LYS A 140 6.86 -30.80 6.75
CA LYS A 140 7.61 -29.95 7.68
C LYS A 140 9.03 -30.49 7.86
N SER A 141 9.97 -29.54 7.95
CA SER A 141 11.16 -29.61 8.81
C SER A 141 12.25 -30.62 8.46
N GLY A 142 13.44 -30.08 8.18
CA GLY A 142 14.69 -30.66 8.66
C GLY A 142 15.73 -30.92 7.57
N PHE A 143 16.86 -30.21 7.68
CA PHE A 143 18.20 -30.65 7.31
C PHE A 143 18.43 -31.18 5.88
N ASN A 144 19.18 -30.41 5.06
CA ASN A 144 20.49 -30.81 4.51
C ASN A 144 20.96 -29.85 3.39
N SER A 145 21.84 -28.92 3.76
CA SER A 145 22.50 -27.95 2.87
C SER A 145 23.61 -28.55 1.98
N ALA A 146 23.50 -29.83 1.58
CA ALA A 146 24.57 -30.55 0.86
C ALA A 146 24.17 -31.11 -0.51
N LEU A 147 22.88 -31.08 -0.89
CA LEU A 147 22.39 -31.75 -2.10
C LEU A 147 22.38 -30.87 -3.37
N LEU A 148 22.72 -29.57 -3.26
CA LEU A 148 22.73 -28.66 -4.41
C LEU A 148 24.00 -28.75 -5.26
N MET A 149 25.11 -29.31 -4.76
CA MET A 149 26.34 -29.47 -5.55
C MET A 149 26.31 -30.67 -6.52
N VAL A 150 25.51 -31.72 -6.24
CA VAL A 150 25.55 -32.95 -7.04
C VAL A 150 24.73 -32.80 -8.34
N PHE A 151 23.66 -32.00 -8.32
CA PHE A 151 22.83 -31.74 -9.49
C PHE A 151 23.56 -30.94 -10.59
N SER A 152 24.43 -29.99 -10.22
CA SER A 152 25.25 -29.27 -11.22
C SER A 152 26.25 -30.19 -11.94
N ILE A 153 26.85 -31.16 -11.25
CA ILE A 153 27.79 -32.11 -11.87
C ILE A 153 27.05 -33.07 -12.81
N ILE A 154 25.87 -33.56 -12.43
CA ILE A 154 25.06 -34.45 -13.26
C ILE A 154 24.51 -33.71 -14.50
N LEU A 155 24.11 -32.44 -14.37
CA LEU A 155 23.64 -31.64 -15.49
C LEU A 155 24.77 -31.32 -16.50
N ILE A 156 25.98 -31.03 -16.03
CA ILE A 156 27.17 -30.84 -16.89
C ILE A 156 27.55 -32.15 -17.61
N LEU A 157 27.46 -33.30 -16.93
CA LEU A 157 27.74 -34.61 -17.55
C LEU A 157 26.68 -35.03 -18.59
N LEU A 158 25.41 -34.66 -18.40
CA LEU A 158 24.33 -34.96 -19.35
C LEU A 158 24.38 -34.10 -20.62
N ILE A 159 24.84 -32.84 -20.53
CA ILE A 159 25.02 -31.98 -21.71
C ILE A 159 26.17 -32.51 -22.59
N LYS A 160 27.24 -33.05 -22.00
CA LYS A 160 28.39 -33.56 -22.75
C LYS A 160 28.12 -34.86 -23.52
N LYS A 161 27.10 -35.64 -23.14
CA LYS A 161 26.79 -36.94 -23.77
C LYS A 161 25.93 -36.85 -25.04
N LYS A 162 25.37 -35.68 -25.37
CA LYS A 162 24.47 -35.50 -26.54
C LYS A 162 25.10 -34.77 -27.73
N GLY A 163 26.42 -34.54 -27.71
CA GLY A 163 27.13 -33.73 -28.71
C GLY A 163 28.16 -34.47 -29.57
N ASP A 164 28.11 -35.80 -29.69
CA ASP A 164 29.09 -36.56 -30.49
C ASP A 164 28.44 -37.38 -31.60
N VAL A 165 27.84 -36.67 -32.56
CA VAL A 165 27.61 -37.16 -33.91
C VAL A 165 27.93 -36.03 -34.88
N ILE A 166 29.22 -35.76 -35.09
CA ILE A 166 29.69 -35.05 -36.29
C ILE A 166 30.83 -35.87 -36.92
N LEU A 167 30.42 -36.72 -37.84
CA LEU A 167 30.98 -36.93 -39.17
C LEU A 167 32.45 -36.46 -39.39
N VAL A 168 33.39 -37.40 -39.37
CA VAL A 168 34.65 -37.27 -40.13
C VAL A 168 34.77 -38.48 -41.04
N LYS A 169 34.37 -38.31 -42.31
CA LYS A 169 34.77 -39.17 -43.42
C LYS A 169 35.64 -38.30 -44.32
N LYS A 170 36.94 -38.62 -44.40
CA LYS A 170 37.87 -38.09 -45.39
C LYS A 170 38.39 -39.28 -46.20
#